data_AF-A0A5C6MJM8-F1
#
_entry.id   AF-A0A5C6MJM8-F1
#
_cell.length_a   1.000
_cell.length_b   1.000
_cell.length_c   1.000
_cell.angle_alpha   90.00
_cell.angle_beta   90.00
_cell.angle_gamma   90.00
#
_symmetry.space_group_name_H-M   'P 1'
#
loop_
_entity.id
_entity.type
_entity.pdbx_description
1 polymer ?
#
loop_
_entity_poly.entity_id
_entity_poly.type
_entity_poly.pdbx_seq_one_letter_code
_entity_poly.pdbx_strand_id
1 'polypeptide(L)'
;MVDAFCATWKLVESENFDDYMKALGVGFATRQSTFKNTEISFKLGEEFDETTADDRNCKSTVSLEGDKLVHVQKWDGKETTFVREIKDGKMVMVRFCLK
;
A
#
# COMPACT_ATOMS: atom_id res chain seq x y z
N MET A 1 -10.33 -3.11 -15.60
CA MET A 1 -10.94 -4.34 -15.04
C MET A 1 -10.01 -4.86 -13.94
N VAL A 2 -10.50 -4.97 -12.69
CA VAL A 2 -9.69 -5.32 -11.49
C VAL A 2 -8.98 -6.67 -11.63
N ASP A 3 -9.53 -7.58 -12.43
CA ASP A 3 -8.98 -8.92 -12.68
C ASP A 3 -7.54 -8.91 -13.18
N ALA A 4 -7.11 -7.86 -13.89
CA ALA A 4 -5.72 -7.71 -14.32
C ALA A 4 -4.75 -7.59 -13.12
N PHE A 5 -5.22 -7.09 -11.99
CA PHE A 5 -4.44 -6.98 -10.75
C PHE A 5 -4.43 -8.29 -9.94
N CYS A 6 -5.40 -9.20 -10.18
CA CYS A 6 -5.52 -10.50 -9.52
C CYS A 6 -4.49 -11.51 -10.07
N ALA A 7 -3.22 -11.30 -9.72
CA ALA A 7 -2.11 -12.19 -10.09
C ALA A 7 -1.04 -12.22 -8.99
N THR A 8 -0.12 -13.17 -9.09
CA THR A 8 1.08 -13.19 -8.23
C THR A 8 2.14 -12.28 -8.82
N TRP A 9 2.43 -11.18 -8.12
CA TRP A 9 3.44 -10.21 -8.53
C TRP A 9 4.72 -10.40 -7.71
N LYS A 10 5.87 -10.43 -8.40
CA LYS A 10 7.19 -10.43 -7.75
C LYS A 10 7.74 -9.02 -7.81
N LEU A 11 8.16 -8.50 -6.65
CA LEU A 11 8.88 -7.23 -6.57
C LEU A 11 10.19 -7.35 -7.36
N VAL A 12 10.37 -6.50 -8.37
CA VAL A 12 11.59 -6.43 -9.21
C VAL A 12 12.45 -5.23 -8.88
N GLU A 13 11.83 -4.15 -8.41
CA GLU A 13 12.42 -2.84 -8.20
C GLU A 13 11.65 -2.13 -7.09
N SER A 14 12.36 -1.37 -6.25
CA SER A 14 11.78 -0.59 -5.18
C SER A 14 12.67 0.61 -4.90
N GLU A 15 12.20 1.79 -5.22
CA GLU A 15 12.88 3.06 -4.99
C GLU A 15 12.25 3.81 -3.81
N ASN A 16 13.05 4.55 -3.04
CA ASN A 16 12.61 5.39 -1.92
C ASN A 16 11.76 4.72 -0.83
N PHE A 17 11.74 3.39 -0.77
CA PHE A 17 10.97 2.66 0.26
C PHE A 17 11.49 2.94 1.67
N ASP A 18 12.80 3.08 1.82
CA ASP A 18 13.44 3.39 3.08
C ASP A 18 13.01 4.78 3.60
N ASP A 19 13.01 5.81 2.75
CA ASP A 19 12.52 7.17 3.07
C ASP A 19 11.04 7.18 3.44
N TYR A 20 10.22 6.42 2.70
CA TYR A 20 8.82 6.24 3.01
C TYR A 20 8.61 5.67 4.42
N MET A 21 9.28 4.56 4.75
CA MET A 21 9.20 3.97 6.09
C MET A 21 9.67 4.94 7.17
N LYS A 22 10.70 5.75 6.89
CA LYS A 22 11.15 6.81 7.81
C LYS A 22 10.09 7.88 8.03
N ALA A 23 9.41 8.32 6.97
CA ALA A 23 8.35 9.32 7.05
C ALA A 23 7.14 8.82 7.85
N LEU A 24 6.86 7.52 7.78
CA LEU A 24 5.86 6.86 8.61
C LEU A 24 6.26 6.71 10.09
N GLY A 25 7.54 6.93 10.42
CA GLY A 25 8.07 6.74 11.77
C GLY A 25 8.44 5.29 12.08
N VAL A 26 8.59 4.42 11.08
CA VAL A 26 9.00 3.03 11.27
C VAL A 26 10.44 2.96 11.78
N GLY A 27 10.67 2.19 12.84
CA GLY A 27 11.99 2.02 13.45
C GLY A 27 13.01 1.39 12.50
N PHE A 28 14.29 1.73 12.70
CA PHE A 28 15.40 1.26 11.85
C PHE A 28 15.49 -0.27 11.76
N ALA A 29 15.26 -1.00 12.86
CA ALA A 29 15.29 -2.46 12.88
C ALA A 29 14.23 -3.10 11.97
N THR A 30 13.02 -2.54 11.92
CA THR A 30 11.93 -3.01 11.05
C THR A 30 12.20 -2.69 9.58
N ARG A 31 12.88 -1.55 9.31
CA ARG A 31 13.31 -1.14 7.96
C ARG A 31 14.38 -2.08 7.36
N GLN A 32 15.22 -2.68 8.21
CA GLN A 32 16.21 -3.67 7.79
C GLN A 32 15.65 -5.10 7.68
N SER A 33 14.60 -5.42 8.44
CA SER A 33 14.10 -6.79 8.63
C SER A 33 12.80 -7.07 7.87
N THR A 34 12.52 -6.34 6.79
CA THR A 34 11.20 -6.27 6.14
C THR A 34 10.78 -7.56 5.40
N PHE A 35 10.57 -8.63 6.15
CA PHE A 35 9.94 -9.88 5.72
C PHE A 35 8.75 -10.18 6.63
N LYS A 36 7.76 -9.28 6.64
CA LYS A 36 6.45 -9.51 7.26
C LYS A 36 5.45 -9.78 6.14
N ASN A 37 4.74 -10.90 6.22
CA ASN A 37 3.62 -11.17 5.33
C ASN A 37 2.38 -10.49 5.90
N THR A 38 1.62 -9.78 5.07
CA THR A 38 0.37 -9.13 5.45
C THR A 38 -0.70 -9.55 4.46
N GLU A 39 -1.81 -10.05 4.97
CA GLU A 39 -2.99 -10.41 4.18
C GLU A 39 -4.13 -9.46 4.55
N ILE A 40 -4.75 -8.86 3.53
CA ILE A 40 -5.90 -7.96 3.70
C ILE A 40 -7.05 -8.46 2.83
N SER A 41 -8.26 -8.45 3.38
CA SER A 41 -9.49 -8.75 2.66
C SER A 41 -10.38 -7.51 2.72
N PHE A 42 -10.75 -7.00 1.55
CA PHE A 42 -11.52 -5.77 1.42
C PHE A 42 -12.59 -5.88 0.35
N LYS A 43 -13.57 -4.99 0.42
CA LYS A 43 -14.55 -4.79 -0.65
C LYS A 43 -14.28 -3.45 -1.33
N LEU A 44 -14.36 -3.42 -2.65
CA LEU A 44 -14.10 -2.21 -3.41
C LEU A 44 -15.11 -1.13 -3.05
N GLY A 45 -14.62 0.06 -2.69
CA GLY A 45 -15.44 1.22 -2.30
C GLY A 45 -15.90 1.21 -0.84
N GLU A 46 -15.59 0.18 -0.05
CA GLU A 46 -15.93 0.11 1.37
C GLU A 46 -14.69 0.34 2.24
N GLU A 47 -14.85 1.14 3.30
CA GLU A 47 -13.81 1.35 4.31
C GLU A 47 -13.74 0.12 5.23
N PHE A 48 -12.53 -0.32 5.55
CA PHE A 48 -12.27 -1.42 6.47
C PHE A 48 -11.11 -1.08 7.41
N ASP A 49 -11.08 -1.74 8.57
CA ASP A 49 -9.97 -1.61 9.51
C ASP A 49 -8.81 -2.51 9.05
N GLU A 50 -7.66 -1.90 8.81
CA GLU A 50 -6.43 -2.56 8.41
C GLU A 50 -5.40 -2.43 9.54
N THR A 51 -4.85 -3.57 9.97
CA THR A 51 -3.71 -3.58 10.88
C THR A 51 -2.44 -3.63 10.05
N THR A 52 -1.71 -2.51 10.01
CA THR A 52 -0.42 -2.44 9.30
C THR A 52 0.63 -3.32 9.96
N ALA A 53 1.70 -3.66 9.23
CA ALA A 53 2.81 -4.45 9.74
C ALA A 53 3.56 -3.84 10.95
N ASP A 54 3.27 -2.59 11.28
CA ASP A 54 3.78 -1.87 12.47
C ASP A 54 2.79 -1.89 13.65
N ASP A 55 1.79 -2.76 13.64
CA ASP A 55 0.74 -2.90 14.67
C ASP A 55 -0.13 -1.64 14.83
N ARG A 56 -0.16 -0.76 13.81
CA ARG A 56 -1.04 0.41 13.78
C ARG A 56 -2.35 0.07 13.10
N ASN A 57 -3.46 0.36 13.77
CA ASN A 57 -4.81 0.33 13.20
C ASN A 57 -4.99 1.56 12.30
N CYS A 58 -5.18 1.34 11.01
CA CYS A 58 -5.56 2.37 10.06
C CYS A 58 -6.89 2.03 9.40
N LYS A 59 -7.63 3.07 9.00
CA LYS A 59 -8.81 2.92 8.16
C LYS A 59 -8.38 2.95 6.71
N SER A 60 -8.74 1.90 5.99
CA SER A 60 -8.31 1.68 4.62
C SER A 60 -9.51 1.61 3.70
N THR A 61 -9.38 2.23 2.54
CA THR A 61 -10.40 2.18 1.48
C THR A 61 -9.71 1.88 0.16
N VAL A 62 -10.18 0.85 -0.54
CA VAL A 62 -9.67 0.51 -1.87
C VAL A 62 -10.74 0.82 -2.91
N SER A 63 -10.43 1.70 -3.85
CA SER A 63 -11.27 2.07 -4.98
C SER A 63 -10.56 1.79 -6.30
N LEU A 64 -11.36 1.61 -7.35
CA LEU A 64 -10.85 1.48 -8.72
C LEU A 64 -11.20 2.78 -9.47
N GLU A 65 -10.18 3.56 -9.80
CA GLU A 65 -10.32 4.81 -10.56
C GLU A 65 -9.80 4.59 -11.98
N GLY A 66 -10.71 4.27 -12.90
CA GLY A 66 -10.37 3.90 -14.27
C GLY A 66 -9.56 2.60 -14.32
N ASP A 67 -8.29 2.70 -14.70
CA ASP A 67 -7.33 1.58 -14.76
C ASP A 67 -6.31 1.58 -13.60
N LYS A 68 -6.54 2.42 -12.58
CA LYS A 68 -5.70 2.51 -11.39
C LYS A 68 -6.44 1.97 -10.18
N LEU A 69 -5.79 1.09 -9.44
CA LEU A 69 -6.27 0.65 -8.13
C LEU A 69 -5.71 1.58 -7.07
N VAL A 70 -6.59 2.33 -6.40
CA VAL A 70 -6.24 3.34 -5.41
C VAL A 70 -6.58 2.80 -4.03
N HIS A 71 -5.58 2.65 -3.17
CA HIS A 71 -5.74 2.21 -1.79
C HIS A 71 -5.33 3.36 -0.88
N VAL A 72 -6.28 3.93 -0.15
CA VAL A 72 -6.05 5.04 0.79
C VAL A 72 -6.05 4.48 2.20
N GLN A 73 -4.98 4.71 2.95
CA GLN A 73 -4.83 4.39 4.36
C GLN A 73 -4.82 5.68 5.17
N LYS A 74 -5.69 5.78 6.19
CA LYS A 74 -5.79 6.93 7.09
C LYS A 74 -5.57 6.49 8.53
N TRP A 75 -4.70 7.19 9.26
CA TRP A 75 -4.47 6.95 10.69
C TRP A 75 -3.96 8.22 11.35
N ASP A 76 -4.38 8.50 12.59
CA ASP A 76 -3.86 9.61 13.42
C ASP A 76 -3.71 10.96 12.68
N GLY A 77 -4.65 11.30 11.79
CA GLY A 77 -4.62 12.51 10.97
C GLY A 77 -3.66 12.50 9.78
N LYS A 78 -2.89 11.42 9.59
CA LYS A 78 -2.06 11.16 8.40
C LYS A 78 -2.83 10.35 7.37
N GLU A 79 -2.44 10.55 6.11
CA GLU A 79 -2.99 9.80 4.99
C GLU A 79 -1.86 9.29 4.09
N THR A 80 -1.94 8.03 3.69
CA THR A 80 -1.10 7.48 2.63
C THR A 80 -1.96 6.87 1.56
N THR A 81 -1.65 7.21 0.32
CA THR A 81 -2.32 6.68 -0.85
C THR A 81 -1.35 5.81 -1.64
N PHE A 82 -1.78 4.59 -1.95
CA PHE A 82 -1.09 3.66 -2.83
C PHE A 82 -1.86 3.59 -4.14
N VAL A 83 -1.20 3.97 -5.22
CA VAL A 83 -1.75 3.86 -6.56
C VAL A 83 -1.05 2.72 -7.27
N ARG A 84 -1.79 1.69 -7.65
CA ARG A 84 -1.29 0.57 -8.46
C ARG A 84 -1.83 0.71 -9.87
N GLU A 85 -0.92 0.64 -10.84
CA GLU A 85 -1.24 0.68 -12.26
C GLU A 85 -0.48 -0.43 -12.98
N ILE A 86 -1.09 -1.03 -14.00
CA ILE A 86 -0.42 -2.01 -14.85
C ILE A 86 0.06 -1.31 -16.11
N LYS A 87 1.37 -1.30 -16.33
CA LYS A 87 2.01 -0.79 -17.55
C LYS A 87 2.84 -1.89 -18.18
N ASP A 88 2.57 -2.22 -19.45
CA ASP A 88 3.36 -3.21 -20.21
C ASP A 88 3.48 -4.57 -19.48
N GLY A 89 2.40 -4.99 -18.81
CA GLY A 89 2.38 -6.23 -18.03
C GLY A 89 3.17 -6.19 -16.72
N LYS A 90 3.63 -5.02 -16.27
CA LYS A 90 4.26 -4.79 -14.97
C LYS A 90 3.34 -3.99 -14.05
N MET A 91 3.20 -4.43 -12.80
CA MET A 91 2.51 -3.66 -11.76
C MET A 91 3.44 -2.58 -11.21
N VAL A 92 3.10 -1.31 -11.46
CA VAL A 92 3.76 -0.14 -10.89
C VAL A 92 2.97 0.32 -9.68
N MET A 93 3.59 0.33 -8.51
CA MET A 93 2.99 0.79 -7.25
C MET A 93 3.65 2.10 -6.82
N VAL A 94 2.91 3.20 -6.87
CA VAL A 94 3.35 4.52 -6.41
C VAL A 94 2.73 4.82 -5.06
N ARG A 95 3.52 5.38 -4.15
CA ARG A 95 3.11 5.69 -2.76
C ARG A 95 3.19 7.19 -2.53
N PHE A 96 2.12 7.79 -2.05
CA PHE A 96 2.07 9.19 -1.66
C PHE A 96 1.74 9.27 -0.18
N CYS A 97 2.65 9.83 0.63
CA CYS A 97 2.37 10.15 2.02
C CYS A 97 2.01 11.63 2.10
N LEU A 98 0.75 11.94 2.38
CA LEU A 98 0.35 13.29 2.76
C LEU A 98 0.59 13.47 4.25
N LYS A 99 1.27 14.57 4.61
CA LYS A 99 1.57 14.96 5.99
C LYS A 99 0.52 15.92 6.52
#